data_AF-A0A6N2AVK6-F1
#
_entry.id   AF-A0A6N2AVK6-F1
#
_cell.length_a   1.000
_cell.length_b   1.000
_cell.length_c   1.000
_cell.angle_alpha   90.00
_cell.angle_beta   90.00
_cell.angle_gamma   90.00
#
_symmetry.space_group_name_H-M   'P 1'
#
loop_
_entity.id
_entity.type
_entity.pdbx_description
1 polymer ?
#
loop_
_entity_poly.entity_id
_entity_poly.type
_entity_poly.pdbx_seq_one_letter_code
_entity_poly.pdbx_strand_id
1 'polypeptide(L)'
;MTSKTQTKKSIEVNETNVKVTTKSKLKEEEAPSQYPREERRRPTLKKLEAKVYQFPDADVPMILKEFLSKKVIDIPELKRPEEINKVGGLRYCKFHRVLGHLQVNALS
;
A
#
# COMPACT_ATOMS: atom_id res chain seq x y z
N MET A 1 -42.29 40.31 13.60
CA MET A 1 -40.82 40.51 13.47
C MET A 1 -40.14 39.40 14.26
N THR A 2 -39.18 38.68 13.66
CA THR A 2 -37.90 38.18 14.23
C THR A 2 -37.42 36.98 13.43
N SER A 3 -36.49 37.26 12.51
CA SER A 3 -35.72 36.31 11.73
C SER A 3 -34.75 35.53 12.63
N LYS A 4 -34.58 34.22 12.40
CA LYS A 4 -33.55 33.41 13.07
C LYS A 4 -32.20 33.57 12.36
N THR A 5 -31.22 34.04 13.11
CA THR A 5 -29.84 34.33 12.68
C THR A 5 -29.06 33.04 12.45
N GLN A 6 -28.48 32.89 11.26
CA GLN A 6 -27.58 31.78 10.91
C GLN A 6 -26.15 32.17 11.32
N THR A 7 -25.54 31.43 12.26
CA THR A 7 -24.15 31.65 12.66
C THR A 7 -23.23 30.82 11.78
N LYS A 8 -22.65 31.44 10.74
CA LYS A 8 -21.52 30.86 9.99
C LYS A 8 -20.23 31.25 10.70
N LYS A 9 -19.50 30.27 11.23
CA LYS A 9 -18.16 30.45 11.77
C LYS A 9 -17.16 30.10 10.66
N SER A 10 -16.55 31.12 10.08
CA SER A 10 -15.44 30.99 9.12
C SER A 10 -14.16 30.73 9.90
N ILE A 11 -13.33 29.77 9.46
CA ILE A 11 -11.98 29.58 10.00
C ILE A 11 -11.04 30.34 9.08
N GLU A 12 -10.42 31.39 9.61
CA GLU A 12 -9.38 32.18 8.98
C GLU A 12 -8.04 31.44 9.20
N VAL A 13 -7.45 30.93 8.13
CA VAL A 13 -6.12 30.31 8.14
C VAL A 13 -5.12 31.38 7.74
N ASN A 14 -4.31 31.83 8.69
CA ASN A 14 -3.22 32.77 8.44
C ASN A 14 -1.97 32.02 7.95
N GLU A 15 -1.80 31.98 6.63
CA GLU A 15 -0.61 31.42 6.02
C GLU A 15 0.59 32.36 6.23
N THR A 16 1.37 32.09 7.28
CA THR A 16 2.70 32.69 7.40
C THR A 16 3.68 31.88 6.56
N ASN A 17 4.12 32.50 5.47
CA ASN A 17 5.28 32.08 4.67
C ASN A 17 6.49 31.92 5.61
N VAL A 18 6.92 30.67 5.85
CA VAL A 18 8.19 30.38 6.51
C VAL A 18 9.23 30.23 5.41
N LYS A 19 10.09 31.24 5.31
CA LYS A 19 11.24 31.28 4.39
C LYS A 19 12.24 30.19 4.79
N VAL A 20 12.25 29.08 4.05
CA VAL A 20 13.25 28.00 4.24
C VAL A 20 14.58 28.46 3.66
N THR A 21 15.45 28.95 4.54
CA THR A 21 16.85 29.23 4.22
C THR A 21 17.63 27.91 4.19
N THR A 22 18.14 27.57 3.01
CA THR A 22 19.14 26.53 2.82
C THR A 22 20.47 26.97 3.43
N LYS A 23 21.13 26.09 4.23
CA LYS A 23 22.57 25.76 4.16
C LYS A 23 23.05 24.82 5.28
N SER A 24 23.77 23.80 4.81
CA SER A 24 24.98 23.16 5.36
C SER A 24 24.98 22.45 6.73
N LYS A 25 24.97 21.12 6.64
CA LYS A 25 25.94 20.16 7.21
C LYS A 25 26.44 20.46 8.63
N LEU A 26 25.80 19.83 9.62
CA LEU A 26 26.37 19.62 10.96
C LEU A 26 26.50 18.12 11.22
N LYS A 27 27.64 17.79 11.85
CA LYS A 27 28.18 16.45 12.07
C LYS A 27 27.23 15.61 12.93
N GLU A 28 26.94 14.39 12.47
CA GLU A 28 26.22 13.38 13.22
C GLU A 28 27.21 12.66 14.13
N GLU A 29 27.17 13.00 15.41
CA GLU A 29 27.75 12.22 16.50
C GLU A 29 26.87 10.97 16.65
N GLU A 30 27.40 9.80 16.29
CA GLU A 30 26.67 8.53 16.37
C GLU A 30 26.40 8.16 17.83
N ALA A 31 25.20 8.47 18.31
CA ALA A 31 24.63 7.78 19.45
C ALA A 31 24.38 6.30 19.05
N PRO A 32 24.72 5.30 19.88
CA PRO A 32 24.46 3.91 19.57
C PRO A 32 22.94 3.70 19.51
N SER A 33 22.41 3.48 18.31
CA SER A 33 21.00 3.22 18.13
C SER A 33 20.62 1.89 18.79
N GLN A 34 19.78 1.97 19.83
CA GLN A 34 19.21 0.81 20.53
C GLN A 34 18.16 0.04 19.70
N TYR A 35 17.92 0.43 18.46
CA TYR A 35 16.99 -0.26 17.56
C TYR A 35 17.76 -1.19 16.62
N PRO A 36 17.46 -2.50 16.60
CA PRO A 36 18.01 -3.39 15.59
C PRO A 36 17.68 -2.86 14.20
N ARG A 37 18.70 -2.68 13.36
CA ARG A 37 18.59 -2.27 11.94
C ARG A 37 17.85 -3.31 11.05
N GLU A 38 17.02 -4.17 11.65
CA GLU A 38 16.23 -5.18 10.99
C GLU A 38 14.97 -4.61 10.33
N GLU A 39 14.41 -3.54 10.89
CA GLU A 39 13.14 -2.97 10.41
C GLU A 39 13.24 -2.36 8.99
N ARG A 40 14.46 -2.02 8.55
CA ARG A 40 14.72 -1.50 7.19
C ARG A 40 15.16 -2.57 6.18
N ARG A 41 15.40 -3.82 6.61
CA ARG A 41 15.86 -4.87 5.70
C ARG A 41 14.64 -5.57 5.11
N ARG A 42 14.49 -5.49 3.79
CA ARG A 42 13.50 -6.28 3.06
C ARG A 42 13.70 -7.77 3.41
N PRO A 43 12.65 -8.48 3.86
CA PRO A 43 12.77 -9.88 4.22
C PRO A 43 13.17 -10.71 2.99
N THR A 44 14.02 -11.71 3.22
CA THR A 44 14.37 -12.68 2.19
C THR A 44 13.19 -13.58 1.88
N LEU A 45 13.18 -14.19 0.68
CA LEU A 45 12.12 -15.12 0.25
C LEU A 45 11.91 -16.23 1.30
N LYS A 46 12.99 -16.88 1.75
CA LYS A 46 12.96 -17.90 2.81
C LYS A 46 12.34 -17.39 4.12
N LYS A 47 12.56 -16.12 4.49
CA LYS A 47 11.98 -15.51 5.70
C LYS A 47 10.48 -15.28 5.56
N LEU A 48 10.00 -14.99 4.34
CA LEU A 48 8.58 -14.86 4.05
C LEU A 48 7.87 -16.22 4.02
N GLU A 49 8.48 -17.23 3.39
CA GLU A 49 7.95 -18.59 3.35
C GLU A 49 7.91 -19.26 4.73
N ALA A 50 8.93 -19.01 5.57
CA ALA A 50 8.97 -19.52 6.94
C ALA A 50 7.97 -18.81 7.87
N LYS A 51 7.25 -17.79 7.38
CA LYS A 51 6.27 -17.08 8.20
C LYS A 51 5.03 -17.94 8.36
N VAL A 52 4.89 -18.53 9.54
CA VAL A 52 3.69 -19.28 9.93
C VAL A 52 2.55 -18.28 10.18
N TYR A 53 1.50 -18.37 9.38
CA TYR A 53 0.27 -17.64 9.63
C TYR A 53 -0.54 -18.35 10.71
N GLN A 54 -1.28 -17.58 11.51
CA GLN A 54 -2.05 -18.11 12.64
C GLN A 54 -3.32 -18.85 12.19
N PHE A 55 -3.69 -18.77 10.90
CA PHE A 55 -4.84 -19.48 10.35
C PHE A 55 -4.42 -20.81 9.71
N PRO A 56 -5.23 -21.87 9.83
CA PRO A 56 -5.00 -23.13 9.13
C PRO A 56 -5.05 -22.98 7.61
N ASP A 57 -4.21 -23.73 6.88
CA ASP A 57 -4.23 -23.76 5.41
C ASP A 57 -5.58 -24.24 4.86
N ALA A 58 -6.27 -25.11 5.59
CA ALA A 58 -7.60 -25.61 5.24
C ALA A 58 -8.67 -24.51 5.21
N ASP A 59 -8.48 -23.44 5.97
CA ASP A 59 -9.45 -22.34 6.09
C ASP A 59 -9.23 -21.27 5.02
N VAL A 60 -8.05 -21.22 4.39
CA VAL A 60 -7.70 -20.22 3.37
C VAL A 60 -8.73 -20.14 2.23
N PRO A 61 -9.21 -21.26 1.64
CA PRO A 61 -10.20 -21.20 0.57
C PRO A 61 -11.54 -20.62 1.04
N MET A 62 -11.94 -20.94 2.29
CA MET A 62 -13.19 -20.45 2.88
C MET A 62 -13.11 -18.94 3.12
N ILE A 63 -12.02 -18.47 3.75
CA ILE A 63 -11.79 -17.05 4.04
C ILE A 63 -11.75 -16.24 2.74
N LEU A 64 -11.04 -16.74 1.72
CA LEU A 64 -10.96 -16.07 0.43
C LEU A 64 -12.36 -15.94 -0.21
N LYS A 65 -13.16 -17.01 -0.18
CA LYS A 65 -14.52 -17.00 -0.72
C LYS A 65 -15.41 -15.99 0.01
N GLU A 66 -15.29 -15.90 1.33
CA GLU A 66 -16.04 -14.95 2.14
C GLU A 66 -15.64 -13.49 1.86
N PHE A 67 -14.36 -13.21 1.65
CA PHE A 67 -13.91 -11.86 1.30
C PHE A 67 -14.40 -11.42 -0.08
N LEU A 68 -14.42 -12.34 -1.05
CA LEU A 68 -14.97 -12.09 -2.37
C LEU A 68 -16.49 -11.90 -2.33
N SER A 69 -17.22 -12.71 -1.56
CA SER A 69 -18.68 -12.59 -1.45
C SER A 69 -19.10 -11.28 -0.78
N LYS A 70 -18.33 -10.82 0.21
CA LYS A 70 -18.54 -9.54 0.88
C LYS A 70 -17.94 -8.35 0.14
N LYS A 71 -17.29 -8.55 -1.03
CA LYS A 71 -16.54 -7.53 -1.78
C LYS A 71 -15.54 -6.74 -0.92
N VAL A 72 -14.94 -7.42 0.07
CA VAL A 72 -13.86 -6.85 0.88
C VAL A 72 -12.58 -6.71 0.05
N ILE A 73 -12.42 -7.61 -0.92
CA ILE A 73 -11.39 -7.57 -1.95
C ILE A 73 -12.04 -7.85 -3.30
N ASP A 74 -11.50 -7.26 -4.36
CA ASP A 74 -11.89 -7.53 -5.74
C ASP A 74 -10.75 -8.21 -6.49
N ILE A 75 -11.10 -9.14 -7.39
CA ILE A 75 -10.14 -9.75 -8.31
C ILE A 75 -9.99 -8.81 -9.50
N PRO A 76 -8.76 -8.38 -9.84
CA PRO A 76 -8.55 -7.53 -11.01
C PRO A 76 -8.96 -8.26 -12.29
N GLU A 77 -9.54 -7.50 -13.22
CA GLU A 77 -9.87 -8.01 -14.53
C GLU A 77 -8.63 -8.43 -15.31
N LEU A 78 -8.73 -9.58 -15.98
CA LEU A 78 -7.68 -10.13 -16.82
C LEU A 78 -7.65 -9.32 -18.12
N LYS A 79 -6.62 -8.48 -18.31
CA LYS A 79 -6.46 -7.64 -19.51
C LYS A 79 -6.18 -8.46 -20.78
N ARG A 80 -5.64 -9.67 -20.63
CA ARG A 80 -5.21 -10.55 -21.74
C ARG A 80 -5.48 -12.03 -21.43
N PRO A 81 -6.75 -12.47 -21.44
CA PRO A 81 -7.11 -13.85 -21.11
C PRO A 81 -6.57 -14.88 -22.14
N GLU A 82 -6.35 -14.48 -23.39
CA GLU A 82 -5.80 -15.33 -24.46
C GLU A 82 -4.37 -15.77 -24.17
N GLU A 83 -3.70 -15.10 -23.22
CA GLU A 83 -2.31 -15.31 -22.88
C GLU A 83 -2.10 -16.20 -21.65
N ILE A 84 -3.18 -16.64 -20.99
CA ILE A 84 -3.14 -17.49 -19.79
C ILE A 84 -2.37 -18.80 -20.06
N ASN A 85 -2.62 -19.42 -21.22
CA ASN A 85 -2.02 -20.70 -21.58
C ASN A 85 -0.68 -20.56 -22.32
N LYS A 86 -0.21 -19.32 -22.55
CA LYS A 86 1.04 -19.08 -23.29
C LYS A 86 2.25 -19.29 -22.37
N VAL A 87 2.72 -20.51 -22.27
CA VAL A 87 3.96 -20.90 -21.57
C VAL A 87 5.11 -20.80 -22.57
N GLY A 88 5.82 -19.66 -22.65
CA GLY A 88 6.96 -19.59 -23.60
C GLY A 88 7.67 -18.26 -23.79
N GLY A 89 7.21 -17.14 -23.22
CA GLY A 89 7.96 -15.89 -23.33
C GLY A 89 8.79 -15.62 -22.09
N LEU A 90 10.10 -15.84 -22.17
CA LEU A 90 11.07 -15.57 -21.09
C LEU A 90 11.12 -14.10 -20.64
N ARG A 91 10.51 -13.17 -21.38
CA ARG A 91 10.59 -11.73 -21.11
C ARG A 91 9.59 -11.22 -20.06
N TYR A 92 8.57 -12.00 -19.67
CA TYR A 92 7.52 -11.53 -18.75
C TYR A 92 7.00 -12.62 -17.82
N CYS A 93 6.75 -12.25 -16.56
CA CYS A 93 6.05 -13.09 -15.59
C CYS A 93 4.61 -13.39 -16.06
N LYS A 94 4.12 -14.62 -15.80
CA LYS A 94 2.76 -15.07 -16.12
C LYS A 94 1.68 -14.10 -15.64
N PHE A 95 1.85 -13.52 -14.46
CA PHE A 95 0.91 -12.56 -13.90
C PHE A 95 0.98 -11.20 -14.58
N HIS A 96 2.18 -10.65 -14.83
CA HIS A 96 2.35 -9.41 -15.58
C HIS A 96 1.79 -9.49 -17.00
N ARG A 97 1.82 -10.68 -17.60
CA ARG A 97 1.27 -10.91 -18.93
C ARG A 97 -0.25 -10.80 -18.95
N VAL A 98 -0.92 -11.52 -18.03
CA VAL A 98 -2.38 -11.67 -18.05
C VAL A 98 -3.08 -10.50 -17.35
N LEU A 99 -2.54 -9.99 -16.24
CA LEU A 99 -3.09 -8.88 -15.46
C LEU A 99 -2.55 -7.51 -15.93
N GLY A 100 -1.44 -7.50 -16.67
CA GLY A 100 -0.72 -6.27 -17.01
C GLY A 100 -0.03 -5.63 -15.80
N HIS A 101 0.44 -4.40 -15.98
CA HIS A 101 0.71 -3.52 -14.84
C HIS A 101 -0.63 -3.09 -14.25
N LEU A 102 -0.90 -3.53 -13.03
CA LEU A 102 -2.02 -3.05 -12.22
C LEU A 102 -1.65 -1.65 -11.71
N GLN A 103 -2.35 -0.63 -12.23
CA GLN A 103 -2.32 0.69 -11.61
C GLN A 103 -3.23 0.60 -10.39
N VAL A 104 -2.65 0.55 -9.20
CA VAL A 104 -3.42 0.69 -7.97
C VAL A 104 -3.90 2.13 -7.90
N ASN A 105 -5.14 2.37 -8.33
CA ASN A 105 -5.78 3.66 -8.13
C ASN A 105 -6.07 3.76 -6.63
N ALA A 106 -5.29 4.58 -5.93
CA ALA A 106 -5.58 4.91 -4.55
C ALA A 106 -6.92 5.65 -4.54
N LEU A 107 -7.94 5.02 -3.92
CA LEU A 107 -9.18 5.71 -3.59
C LEU A 107 -8.82 6.74 -2.50
N SER A 108 -8.77 8.01 -2.89
CA SER A 108 -8.56 9.17 -2.00
C SER A 108 -9.83 9.56 -1.28
#